data_AF-A0A527ZUX3-F1
#
_entry.id   AF-A0A527ZUX3-F1
#
_cell.length_a   1.000
_cell.length_b   1.000
_cell.length_c   1.000
_cell.angle_alpha   90.00
_cell.angle_beta   90.00
_cell.angle_gamma   90.00
#
_symmetry.space_group_name_H-M   'P 1'
#
loop_
_entity.id
_entity.type
_entity.pdbx_description
1 polymer ?
#
loop_
_entity_poly.entity_id
_entity_poly.type
_entity_poly.pdbx_seq_one_letter_code
_entity_poly.pdbx_strand_id
1 'polypeptide(L)' 'RIKPKAVILSGGPASTGDIGSPRAPQIVFDAGVPVLGICYGQMAMCVQMGGVAESSDHREFGRAFVEIQK' A
#
# COMPACT_ATOMS: atom_id res chain seq x y z
N ARG A 1 10.73 11.21 20.63
CA ARG A 1 9.78 10.46 19.78
C ARG A 1 9.29 11.38 18.67
N ILE A 2 9.26 10.91 17.42
CA ILE A 2 8.78 11.68 16.26
C ILE A 2 7.24 11.61 16.23
N LYS A 3 6.57 12.72 15.90
CA LYS A 3 5.12 12.83 15.71
C LYS A 3 4.85 13.24 14.25
N PRO A 4 4.80 12.29 13.30
CA PRO A 4 4.63 12.63 11.90
C PRO A 4 3.25 13.25 11.65
N LYS A 5 3.16 14.19 10.71
CA LYS A 5 1.89 14.76 10.27
C LYS A 5 1.15 13.89 9.24
N ALA A 6 1.87 12.97 8.59
CA ALA A 6 1.36 12.01 7.63
C ALA A 6 2.38 10.86 7.47
N VAL A 7 1.94 9.74 6.90
CA VAL A 7 2.79 8.57 6.59
C VAL A 7 2.66 8.22 5.11
N ILE A 8 3.78 7.89 4.47
CA ILE A 8 3.80 7.34 3.10
C ILE A 8 4.31 5.90 3.17
N LEU A 9 3.51 4.96 2.65
CA LEU A 9 3.90 3.58 2.43
C LEU A 9 4.39 3.45 0.98
N SER A 10 5.69 3.23 0.80
CA SER A 10 6.32 3.17 -0.53
C SER A 10 6.01 1.88 -1.28
N GLY A 11 6.39 1.84 -2.56
CA GLY A 11 6.42 0.61 -3.35
C GLY A 11 7.51 -0.36 -2.90
N GLY A 12 7.48 -1.56 -3.47
CA GLY A 12 8.42 -2.64 -3.24
C GLY A 12 8.17 -3.81 -4.19
N PRO A 13 9.13 -4.76 -4.33
CA PRO A 13 9.04 -5.84 -5.31
C PRO A 13 8.23 -7.06 -4.85
N ALA A 14 7.78 -7.07 -3.58
CA ALA A 14 7.06 -8.17 -2.95
C ALA A 14 5.61 -8.28 -3.45
N SER A 15 5.00 -9.46 -3.27
CA SER A 15 3.57 -9.67 -3.42
C SER A 15 2.91 -9.78 -2.04
N THR A 16 1.74 -9.17 -1.85
CA THR A 16 1.02 -9.27 -0.56
C THR A 16 0.50 -10.67 -0.29
N GLY A 17 0.38 -11.53 -1.31
CA GLY A 17 0.01 -12.94 -1.15
C GLY A 17 1.14 -13.81 -0.58
N ASP A 18 2.40 -13.37 -0.69
CA ASP A 18 3.54 -14.20 -0.26
C ASP A 18 3.58 -14.30 1.27
N ILE A 19 3.91 -15.50 1.78
CA ILE A 19 4.14 -15.73 3.22
C ILE A 19 5.28 -14.84 3.69
N GLY A 20 5.05 -14.08 4.76
CA GLY A 20 6.05 -13.17 5.32
C GLY A 20 6.27 -11.88 4.51
N SER A 21 5.42 -11.60 3.51
CA SER A 21 5.47 -10.34 2.78
C SER A 21 5.32 -9.13 3.73
N PRO A 22 6.04 -8.01 3.47
CA PRO A 22 6.07 -6.88 4.39
C PRO A 22 4.66 -6.35 4.72
N ARG A 23 4.44 -5.99 5.98
CA ARG A 23 3.21 -5.33 6.45
C ARG A 23 3.55 -4.03 7.14
N ALA A 24 2.67 -3.04 7.01
CA ALA A 24 2.79 -1.82 7.78
C ALA A 24 2.44 -2.13 9.24
N PRO A 25 3.21 -1.60 10.22
CA PRO A 25 2.84 -1.68 11.63
C PRO A 25 1.43 -1.11 11.85
N GLN A 26 0.58 -1.80 12.61
CA GLN A 26 -0.83 -1.41 12.79
C GLN A 26 -1.00 0.03 13.30
N ILE A 27 -0.07 0.50 14.15
CA ILE A 27 -0.02 1.88 14.64
C ILE A 27 -0.03 2.94 13.53
N VAL A 28 0.44 2.62 12.32
CA VAL A 28 0.38 3.54 11.17
C VAL A 28 -1.07 3.89 10.82
N PHE A 29 -1.97 2.91 10.88
CA PHE A 29 -3.39 3.09 10.57
C PHE A 29 -4.16 3.66 11.77
N ASP A 30 -3.75 3.33 12.99
CA ASP A 30 -4.41 3.77 14.22
C ASP A 30 -3.97 5.19 14.66
N ALA A 31 -2.91 5.75 14.07
CA ALA A 31 -2.31 7.02 14.48
C ALA A 31 -3.19 8.27 14.23
N GLY A 32 -4.31 8.14 13.51
CA GLY A 32 -5.21 9.26 13.22
C GLY A 32 -4.60 10.35 12.32
N VAL A 33 -3.54 10.02 11.59
CA VAL A 33 -2.89 10.90 10.61
C VAL A 33 -3.12 10.37 9.19
N PRO A 34 -3.09 11.24 8.15
CA PRO A 34 -3.22 10.79 6.78
C PRO A 34 -2.16 9.77 6.37
N VAL A 35 -2.57 8.74 5.63
CA VAL A 35 -1.71 7.69 5.08
C VAL A 35 -1.88 7.61 3.57
N LEU A 36 -0.76 7.63 2.83
CA LEU A 36 -0.73 7.42 1.39
C LEU A 36 0.04 6.14 1.06
N GLY A 37 -0.60 5.20 0.37
CA GLY A 37 0.06 4.03 -0.18
C GLY A 37 0.45 4.23 -1.65
N ILE A 38 1.66 3.80 -2.03
CA ILE A 38 2.17 3.84 -3.41
C ILE A 38 2.52 2.42 -3.84
N CYS A 39 1.92 1.93 -4.93
CA CYS A 39 2.16 0.58 -5.46
C CYS A 39 2.00 -0.48 -4.35
N TYR A 40 3.06 -1.18 -3.96
CA TYR A 40 3.02 -2.16 -2.86
C TYR A 40 2.44 -1.60 -1.55
N GLY A 41 2.76 -0.35 -1.19
CA GLY A 41 2.20 0.27 0.00
C GLY A 41 0.68 0.41 -0.05
N GLN A 42 0.12 0.64 -1.24
CA GLN A 42 -1.33 0.66 -1.46
C GLN A 42 -1.93 -0.75 -1.38
N MET A 43 -1.27 -1.75 -1.95
CA MET A 43 -1.71 -3.15 -1.88
C MET A 43 -1.70 -3.67 -0.44
N ALA A 44 -0.63 -3.41 0.31
CA ALA A 44 -0.48 -3.80 1.71
C ALA A 44 -1.55 -3.13 2.60
N MET A 45 -1.82 -1.84 2.36
CA MET A 45 -2.89 -1.10 3.03
C MET A 45 -4.28 -1.70 2.70
N CYS A 46 -4.54 -2.02 1.43
CA CYS A 46 -5.81 -2.63 1.00
C CYS A 46 -6.09 -3.93 1.79
N VAL A 47 -5.14 -4.87 1.81
CA VAL A 47 -5.33 -6.17 2.47
C VAL A 47 -5.42 -6.05 4.00
N GLN A 48 -4.65 -5.13 4.62
CA GLN A 48 -4.69 -4.96 6.08
C GLN A 48 -5.97 -4.29 6.58
N MET A 49 -6.70 -3.57 5.72
CA MET A 49 -7.98 -2.94 6.05
C MET A 49 -9.20 -3.75 5.60
N GLY A 50 -9.00 -5.05 5.29
CA GLY A 50 -10.07 -5.98 4.93
C GLY A 50 -10.45 -6.00 3.46
N GLY A 51 -9.72 -5.28 2.60
CA GLY A 51 -9.82 -5.41 1.15
C GLY A 51 -9.07 -6.64 0.63
N VAL A 52 -9.13 -6.84 -0.70
CA VAL A 52 -8.47 -7.96 -1.38
C VAL A 52 -7.50 -7.40 -2.43
N ALA A 53 -6.33 -8.03 -2.55
CA ALA A 53 -5.39 -7.78 -3.63
C ALA A 53 -5.23 -9.09 -4.41
N GLU A 54 -5.52 -9.06 -5.71
CA GLU A 54 -5.42 -10.22 -6.58
C GLU A 54 -3.99 -10.38 -7.12
N SER A 55 -3.55 -11.62 -7.26
CA SER A 55 -2.27 -11.95 -7.88
C SER A 55 -2.38 -11.85 -9.41
N SER A 56 -1.32 -11.36 -10.05
CA SER A 56 -1.16 -11.36 -11.50
C SER A 56 0.20 -11.93 -11.87
N ASP A 57 0.24 -12.73 -12.93
CA ASP A 57 1.49 -13.24 -13.52
C ASP A 57 2.27 -12.14 -14.25
N HIS A 58 1.61 -11.02 -14.54
CA HIS A 58 2.19 -9.86 -15.22
C HIS A 58 2.42 -8.71 -14.24
N ARG A 59 3.64 -8.16 -14.27
CA ARG A 59 4.00 -6.93 -13.57
C ARG A 59 4.05 -5.79 -14.58
N GLU A 60 3.30 -4.75 -14.34
CA GLU A 60 3.28 -3.57 -15.20
C GLU A 60 4.23 -2.51 -14.66
N PHE A 61 5.12 -2.04 -15.52
CA PHE A 61 5.95 -0.87 -15.27
C PHE A 61 6.06 -0.07 -16.56
N GLY A 62 5.41 1.09 -16.59
CA GLY A 62 5.32 1.89 -17.80
C GLY A 62 4.38 3.08 -17.63
N ARG A 63 4.29 3.88 -18.68
CA ARG A 63 3.33 5.00 -18.71
C ARG A 63 1.94 4.45 -18.99
N ALA A 64 0.97 4.96 -18.24
CA ALA A 64 -0.44 4.71 -18.46
C ALA A 64 -1.21 6.04 -18.30
N PHE A 65 -2.36 6.14 -18.95
CA PHE A 65 -3.30 7.24 -18.76
C PHE A 65 -4.37 6.77 -17.79
N VAL A 66 -4.62 7.57 -16.75
CA VAL A 66 -5.67 7.31 -15.75
C VAL A 66 -6.72 8.41 -15.83
N GLU A 67 -7.99 8.03 -15.71
CA GLU A 67 -9.10 8.98 -15.58
C GLU A 67 -9.35 9.27 -14.10
N ILE A 68 -9.45 10.54 -13.75
CA ILE A 68 -9.75 10.95 -12.38
C ILE A 68 -11.26 10.95 -12.18
N GLN A 69 -11.74 10.02 -11.34
CA GLN A 69 -13.13 10.01 -10.87
C GLN A 69 -13.26 10.93 -9.65
N LYS A 70 -14.33 11.74 -9.61
CA LYS A 70 -14.62 12.68 -8.51
C LYS A 70 -15.61 12.09 -7.52
#